data_AF-A0A4Y7IAK8-F1
#
_entry.id   AF-A0A4Y7IAK8-F1
#
_cell.length_a   1.000
_cell.length_b   1.000
_cell.length_c   1.000
_cell.angle_alpha   90.00
_cell.angle_beta   90.00
_cell.angle_gamma   90.00
#
_symmetry.space_group_name_H-M   'P 1'
#
loop_
_entity.id
_entity.type
_entity.pdbx_description
1 polymer ?
#
loop_
_entity_poly.entity_id
_entity_poly.type
_entity_poly.pdbx_seq_one_letter_code
_entity_poly.pdbx_strand_id
1 'polypeptide(L)'
;VVPLIPMEENNGFGAQWLRPLLEANYFIPFRDHGEEMSKTESKYFCLDCMGKSICSYCLIHHREHHIFQIRRSNYHNVIRVNEVQKHIDISGVQHYVINNAEIVFLNQRP
;
A
#
# COMPACT_ATOMS: atom_id res chain seq x y z
N VAL A 1 -15.67 -18.15 1.56
CA VAL A 1 -15.79 -16.81 0.94
C VAL A 1 -15.48 -15.81 2.03
N VAL A 2 -14.35 -15.11 1.95
CA VAL A 2 -14.04 -14.02 2.89
C VAL A 2 -15.00 -12.89 2.55
N PRO A 3 -15.84 -12.39 3.47
CA PRO A 3 -16.79 -11.35 3.15
C PRO A 3 -16.02 -10.06 2.85
N LEU A 4 -16.18 -9.54 1.64
CA LEU A 4 -15.79 -8.18 1.30
C LEU A 4 -16.71 -7.26 2.09
N ILE A 5 -16.14 -6.44 2.97
CA ILE A 5 -16.89 -5.55 3.86
C ILE A 5 -17.50 -4.43 2.99
N PRO A 6 -18.84 -4.31 2.91
CA PRO A 6 -19.49 -3.18 2.25
C PRO A 6 -19.12 -1.87 2.94
N MET A 7 -18.91 -0.81 2.17
CA MET A 7 -18.46 0.49 2.68
C MET A 7 -19.42 1.14 3.70
N GLU A 8 -20.67 0.67 3.81
CA GLU A 8 -21.74 1.32 4.59
C GLU A 8 -21.98 0.71 5.98
N GLU A 9 -21.39 -0.45 6.32
CA GLU A 9 -21.55 -1.09 7.65
C GLU A 9 -20.21 -1.22 8.41
N ASN A 10 -19.33 -0.25 8.27
CA ASN A 10 -18.18 -0.16 9.17
C ASN A 10 -18.52 0.83 10.29
N ASN A 11 -18.84 0.30 11.47
CA ASN A 11 -18.93 1.04 12.72
C ASN A 11 -17.65 1.87 12.94
N GLY A 12 -17.49 3.06 12.36
CA GLY A 12 -16.44 4.05 12.66
C GLY A 12 -14.96 3.63 12.51
N PHE A 13 -14.64 2.36 12.25
CA PHE A 13 -13.27 1.81 12.17
C PHE A 13 -12.79 1.60 10.72
N GLY A 14 -13.60 1.98 9.73
CA GLY A 14 -13.34 1.75 8.31
C GLY A 14 -12.08 2.43 7.80
N ALA A 15 -11.19 1.61 7.23
CA ALA A 15 -10.02 2.03 6.44
C ALA A 15 -9.20 3.18 7.03
N GLN A 16 -8.95 3.19 8.35
CA GLN A 16 -8.11 4.22 8.99
C GLN A 16 -6.69 4.28 8.39
N TRP A 17 -6.22 3.15 7.84
CA TRP A 17 -4.98 3.03 7.11
C TRP A 17 -4.99 3.73 5.73
N LEU A 18 -6.14 4.07 5.17
CA LEU A 18 -6.25 4.61 3.80
C LEU A 18 -5.60 5.99 3.69
N ARG A 19 -5.95 6.91 4.58
CA ARG A 19 -5.34 8.26 4.55
C ARG A 19 -3.82 8.21 4.75
N PRO A 20 -3.27 7.51 5.77
CA PRO A 20 -1.83 7.30 5.90
C PRO A 20 -1.18 6.62 4.68
N LEU A 21 -1.84 5.63 4.07
CA LEU A 21 -1.36 4.96 2.85
C LEU A 21 -1.16 5.96 1.70
N LEU A 22 -2.12 6.88 1.51
CA LEU A 22 -2.12 7.88 0.44
C LEU A 22 -1.13 9.02 0.69
N GLU A 23 -0.95 9.42 1.95
CA GLU A 23 -0.04 10.50 2.39
C GLU A 23 1.42 10.03 2.57
N ALA A 24 1.65 8.72 2.71
CA ALA A 24 2.98 8.17 2.90
C ALA A 24 3.88 8.37 1.67
N ASN A 25 5.17 8.59 1.94
CA ASN A 25 6.18 8.72 0.91
C ASN A 25 6.81 7.36 0.60
N TYR A 26 6.85 6.98 -0.67
CA TYR A 26 7.43 5.71 -1.13
C TYR A 26 8.64 5.95 -2.03
N PHE A 27 9.47 4.92 -2.16
CA PHE A 27 10.70 4.93 -2.95
C PHE A 27 11.69 6.00 -2.47
N ILE A 28 11.72 6.21 -1.14
CA ILE A 28 12.73 7.02 -0.48
C ILE A 28 13.82 6.10 0.08
N PRO A 29 15.11 6.44 -0.05
CA PRO A 29 16.20 5.72 0.60
C PRO A 29 16.03 5.69 2.12
N PHE A 30 16.04 4.51 2.72
CA PHE A 30 15.97 4.37 4.17
C PHE A 30 17.35 4.63 4.79
N ARG A 31 17.44 5.57 5.74
CA ARG A 31 18.71 5.97 6.36
C ARG A 31 18.99 5.27 7.70
N ASP A 32 17.98 4.64 8.29
CA ASP A 32 18.06 4.07 9.64
C ASP A 32 18.78 2.71 9.71
N HIS A 33 19.16 2.11 8.57
CA HIS A 33 19.85 0.81 8.53
C HIS A 33 21.36 0.90 8.23
N GLY A 34 21.95 2.10 8.34
CA GLY A 34 23.36 2.33 8.03
C GLY A 34 23.65 2.49 6.54
N GLU A 35 24.85 2.97 6.21
CA GLU A 35 25.23 3.40 4.85
C GLU A 35 25.17 2.28 3.80
N GLU A 36 25.44 1.04 4.18
CA GLU A 36 25.45 -0.12 3.26
C GLU A 36 24.03 -0.52 2.82
N MET A 37 23.02 -0.28 3.67
CA MET A 37 21.62 -0.68 3.46
C MET A 37 20.75 0.46 2.90
N SER A 38 21.35 1.65 2.73
CA SER A 38 20.74 2.85 2.13
C SER A 38 20.27 2.67 0.67
N LYS A 39 20.66 1.56 0.03
CA LYS A 39 20.20 1.14 -1.30
C LYS A 39 18.77 0.58 -1.30
N THR A 40 18.20 0.28 -0.14
CA THR A 40 16.83 -0.24 -0.06
C THR A 40 15.81 0.87 0.02
N GLU A 41 14.90 0.85 -0.94
CA GLU A 41 13.79 1.78 -1.04
C GLU A 41 12.62 1.36 -0.15
N SER A 42 11.96 2.34 0.46
CA SER A 42 10.71 2.13 1.20
C SER A 42 9.53 1.92 0.23
N LYS A 43 9.12 0.68 0.04
CA LYS A 43 8.05 0.32 -0.91
C LYS A 43 6.92 -0.51 -0.28
N TYR A 44 6.94 -0.66 1.03
CA TYR A 44 5.92 -1.40 1.76
C TYR A 44 5.17 -0.47 2.71
N PHE A 45 3.90 -0.75 2.94
CA PHE A 45 3.06 -0.03 3.90
C PHE A 45 2.37 -1.04 4.81
N CYS A 46 2.42 -0.80 6.13
CA CYS A 46 1.81 -1.68 7.12
C CYS A 46 0.44 -1.14 7.56
N LEU A 47 -0.62 -1.89 7.29
CA LEU A 47 -1.99 -1.48 7.58
C LEU A 47 -2.27 -1.47 9.09
N ASP A 48 -1.62 -2.34 9.86
CA ASP A 48 -1.83 -2.43 11.32
C ASP A 48 -1.04 -1.34 12.07
N CYS A 49 0.14 -0.98 11.57
CA CYS A 49 0.96 0.08 12.20
C CYS A 49 0.54 1.48 11.76
N MET A 50 -0.03 1.63 10.56
CA MET A 50 -0.47 2.91 9.99
C MET A 50 0.61 4.00 10.02
N GLY A 51 1.88 3.59 9.96
CA GLY A 51 3.05 4.46 10.09
C GLY A 51 3.62 4.90 8.76
N LYS A 52 4.92 5.23 8.76
CA LYS A 52 5.67 5.51 7.53
C LYS A 52 5.82 4.25 6.67
N SER A 53 6.15 4.45 5.39
CA SER A 53 6.56 3.35 4.53
C SER A 53 7.80 2.65 5.09
N ILE A 54 7.88 1.34 4.87
CA ILE A 54 8.94 0.49 5.39
C ILE A 54 9.73 -0.15 4.24
N CYS A 55 10.99 -0.50 4.49
CA CYS A 55 11.84 -1.19 3.52
C CYS A 55 11.69 -2.73 3.65
N SER A 56 12.35 -3.49 2.77
CA SER A 56 12.31 -4.97 2.82
C SER A 56 12.90 -5.55 4.10
N TYR A 57 13.86 -4.88 4.74
CA TYR A 57 14.47 -5.35 5.99
C TYR A 57 13.54 -5.17 7.18
N CYS A 58 12.76 -4.08 7.20
CA CYS A 58 11.80 -3.84 8.27
C CYS A 58 10.72 -4.93 8.35
N LEU A 59 10.41 -5.64 7.24
CA LEU A 59 9.38 -6.69 7.21
C LEU A 59 9.55 -7.76 8.29
N ILE A 60 10.77 -8.01 8.77
CA ILE A 60 11.01 -8.98 9.86
C ILE A 60 10.29 -8.60 11.16
N HIS A 61 10.02 -7.31 11.38
CA HIS A 61 9.28 -6.78 12.53
C HIS A 61 7.76 -6.73 12.29
N HIS A 62 7.31 -7.10 11.09
CA HIS A 62 5.92 -7.03 10.64
C HIS A 62 5.42 -8.39 10.11
N ARG A 63 5.94 -9.51 10.64
CA ARG A 63 5.67 -10.87 10.12
C ARG A 63 4.20 -11.25 10.15
N GLU A 64 3.47 -10.75 11.13
CA GLU A 64 2.04 -11.06 11.35
C GLU A 64 1.13 -9.89 10.98
N HIS A 65 1.68 -8.85 10.33
CA HIS A 65 0.92 -7.67 9.92
C HIS A 65 0.48 -7.76 8.46
N HIS A 66 -0.60 -7.08 8.14
CA HIS A 66 -1.07 -6.84 6.80
C HIS A 66 -0.20 -5.78 6.12
N ILE A 67 0.46 -6.17 5.04
CA ILE A 67 1.38 -5.32 4.30
C ILE A 67 0.89 -5.12 2.86
N PHE A 68 0.89 -3.88 2.40
CA PHE A 68 0.80 -3.54 0.99
C PHE A 68 2.17 -3.32 0.38
N GLN A 69 2.41 -3.95 -0.77
CA GLN A 69 3.54 -3.62 -1.62
C GLN A 69 3.16 -2.54 -2.64
N ILE A 70 3.77 -1.37 -2.49
CA ILE A 70 3.61 -0.25 -3.41
C ILE A 70 4.56 -0.41 -4.59
N ARG A 71 4.06 -0.12 -5.78
CA ARG A 71 4.79 -0.18 -7.06
C ARG A 71 4.76 1.19 -7.73
N ARG A 72 5.61 1.38 -8.74
CA ARG A 72 5.70 2.63 -9.50
C ARG A 72 5.37 2.39 -10.97
N SER A 73 4.47 3.21 -11.50
CA SER A 73 4.13 3.27 -12.93
C SER A 73 4.10 4.72 -13.37
N ASN A 74 4.95 5.10 -14.33
CA ASN A 74 5.10 6.49 -14.80
C ASN A 74 5.18 7.51 -13.65
N TYR A 75 6.06 7.27 -12.67
CA TYR A 75 6.28 8.10 -11.47
C TYR A 75 5.12 8.13 -10.45
N HIS A 76 4.01 7.47 -10.71
CA HIS A 76 2.90 7.39 -9.75
C HIS A 76 2.95 6.10 -8.94
N ASN A 77 2.50 6.19 -7.68
CA ASN A 77 2.36 5.05 -6.80
C ASN A 77 1.11 4.26 -7.15
N VAL A 78 1.26 2.96 -7.33
CA VAL A 78 0.20 2.04 -7.72
C VAL A 78 0.21 0.80 -6.83
N ILE A 79 -0.94 0.17 -6.69
CA ILE A 79 -1.12 -1.10 -6.01
C ILE A 79 -1.89 -2.06 -6.90
N ARG A 80 -1.62 -3.37 -6.79
CA ARG A 80 -2.35 -4.39 -7.56
C ARG A 80 -3.77 -4.53 -7.02
N VAL A 81 -4.73 -4.68 -7.92
CA VAL A 81 -6.14 -4.92 -7.57
C VAL A 81 -6.26 -6.14 -6.65
N ASN A 82 -5.55 -7.24 -6.95
CA ASN A 82 -5.53 -8.46 -6.14
C ASN A 82 -5.01 -8.28 -4.70
N GLU A 83 -4.31 -7.20 -4.38
CA GLU A 83 -3.85 -6.91 -3.02
C GLU A 83 -4.86 -6.03 -2.28
N VAL A 84 -5.26 -4.92 -2.89
CA VAL A 84 -6.11 -3.92 -2.22
C VAL A 84 -7.57 -4.38 -2.07
N GLN A 85 -8.11 -5.14 -3.03
CA GLN A 85 -9.50 -5.64 -2.99
C GLN A 85 -9.78 -6.55 -1.79
N LYS A 86 -8.73 -7.11 -1.15
CA LYS A 86 -8.87 -7.95 0.04
C LYS A 86 -9.25 -7.15 1.30
N HIS A 87 -9.06 -5.83 1.27
CA HIS A 87 -9.17 -4.97 2.44
C HIS A 87 -10.23 -3.87 2.29
N ILE A 88 -10.59 -3.50 1.06
CA ILE A 88 -11.61 -2.49 0.77
C ILE A 88 -12.29 -2.80 -0.56
N ASP A 89 -13.57 -2.44 -0.68
CA ASP A 89 -14.25 -2.44 -1.97
C ASP A 89 -13.67 -1.34 -2.87
N ILE A 90 -13.26 -1.72 -4.07
CA ILE A 90 -12.66 -0.86 -5.09
C ILE A 90 -13.52 -0.81 -6.36
N SER A 91 -14.75 -1.33 -6.33
CA SER A 91 -15.67 -1.35 -7.46
C SER A 91 -15.92 0.04 -8.09
N GLY A 92 -15.87 1.09 -7.27
CA GLY A 92 -15.99 2.50 -7.70
C GLY A 92 -14.66 3.17 -8.11
N VAL A 93 -13.53 2.46 -8.11
CA VAL A 93 -12.21 2.99 -8.46
C VAL A 93 -11.84 2.54 -9.88
N GLN A 94 -11.22 3.44 -10.65
CA GLN A 94 -10.75 3.09 -12.00
C GLN A 94 -9.58 2.09 -11.95
N HIS A 95 -9.80 0.91 -12.53
CA HIS A 95 -8.77 -0.11 -12.73
C HIS A 95 -8.02 0.12 -14.05
N TYR A 96 -6.73 -0.23 -14.07
CA TYR A 96 -5.89 -0.18 -15.25
C TYR A 96 -5.16 -1.51 -15.43
N VAL A 97 -5.03 -1.97 -16.67
CA VAL A 97 -4.19 -3.13 -17.01
C VAL A 97 -2.88 -2.62 -17.59
N ILE A 98 -1.76 -2.89 -16.91
CA ILE A 98 -0.41 -2.52 -17.36
C ILE A 98 0.48 -3.76 -17.28
N ASN A 99 1.18 -4.10 -18.37
CA ASN A 99 2.05 -5.27 -18.45
C ASN A 99 1.36 -6.56 -17.97
N ASN A 100 0.11 -6.77 -18.40
CA ASN A 100 -0.73 -7.92 -18.02
C ASN A 100 -1.03 -8.03 -16.51
N ALA A 101 -0.93 -6.92 -15.76
CA ALA A 101 -1.31 -6.83 -14.35
C ALA A 101 -2.37 -5.75 -14.13
N GLU A 102 -3.40 -6.07 -13.35
CA GLU A 102 -4.43 -5.12 -12.97
C GLU A 102 -4.00 -4.30 -11.74
N ILE A 103 -4.06 -2.98 -11.88
CA ILE A 103 -3.59 -2.03 -10.88
C ILE A 103 -4.58 -0.87 -10.68
N VAL A 104 -4.49 -0.25 -9.50
CA VAL A 104 -5.10 1.05 -9.20
C VAL A 104 -4.03 2.05 -8.81
N PHE A 105 -4.27 3.31 -9.14
CA PHE A 105 -3.42 4.42 -8.74
C PHE A 105 -3.84 4.86 -7.35
N LEU A 106 -2.88 5.10 -6.46
CA LEU A 106 -3.19 5.56 -5.11
C LEU A 106 -3.77 6.98 -5.14
N ASN A 107 -3.18 7.86 -5.94
CA ASN A 107 -3.62 9.24 -6.09
C ASN A 107 -4.03 9.53 -7.53
N GLN A 108 -4.93 10.50 -7.70
CA GLN A 108 -5.37 10.97 -9.01
C GLN A 108 -4.16 11.40 -9.85
N ARG A 109 -4.20 11.07 -11.15
CA ARG A 109 -3.24 11.60 -12.13
C ARG A 109 -3.70 12.99 -12.57
N PRO A 110 -2.79 13.96 -12.76
CA PRO A 110 -3.10 15.25 -13.38
C PRO A 110 -3.73 15.08 -14.78
#